data_AF-A0A485BFW1-F1
#
_entry.id   AF-A0A485BFW1-F1
#
_cell.length_a   1.000
_cell.length_b   1.000
_cell.length_c   1.000
_cell.angle_alpha   90.00
_cell.angle_beta   90.00
_cell.angle_gamma   90.00
#
_symmetry.space_group_name_H-M   'P 1'
#
loop_
_entity.id
_entity.type
_entity.pdbx_description
1 polymer ?
#
loop_
_entity_poly.entity_id
_entity_poly.type
_entity_poly.pdbx_seq_one_letter_code
_entity_poly.pdbx_strand_id
1 'polypeptide(L)'
;MQFTPPLQSATLIKRYKRFLADVVTSSGDIFTLHCPNTGAMTGCATPGDTVWYSTSDNTKRKYPPYLGADPNAKWRLYLRQHATG
;
A
#
# COMPACT_ATOMS: atom_id res chain seq x y z
N MET A 1 -16.14 8.32 4.78
CA MET A 1 -15.02 8.49 5.73
C MET A 1 -14.09 9.55 5.14
N GLN A 2 -13.72 10.60 5.89
CA GLN A 2 -12.81 11.65 5.40
C GLN A 2 -11.37 11.30 5.82
N PHE A 3 -10.46 11.18 4.85
CA PHE A 3 -9.03 10.99 5.10
C PHE A 3 -8.32 12.32 4.93
N THR A 4 -7.56 12.73 5.94
CA THR A 4 -6.71 13.92 5.91
C THR A 4 -5.30 13.50 6.31
N PRO A 5 -4.31 13.55 5.40
CA PRO A 5 -4.42 13.95 3.99
C PRO A 5 -5.25 12.96 3.14
N PRO A 6 -5.73 13.37 1.94
CA PRO A 6 -6.41 12.49 1.01
C PRO A 6 -5.59 11.25 0.67
N LEU A 7 -6.26 10.12 0.44
CA LEU A 7 -5.59 8.91 -0.02
C LEU A 7 -5.04 9.10 -1.44
N GLN A 8 -3.87 8.54 -1.69
CA GLN A 8 -3.27 8.44 -3.01
C GLN A 8 -3.65 7.09 -3.64
N SER A 9 -3.72 7.02 -4.96
CA SER A 9 -4.02 5.79 -5.68
C SER A 9 -2.80 5.18 -6.38
N ALA A 10 -2.78 3.86 -6.47
CA ALA A 10 -1.80 3.10 -7.23
C ALA A 10 -2.45 1.82 -7.79
N THR A 11 -1.78 1.14 -8.70
CA THR A 11 -2.18 -0.16 -9.24
C THR A 11 -1.43 -1.27 -8.52
N LEU A 12 -2.16 -2.28 -8.01
CA LEU A 12 -1.56 -3.44 -7.37
C LEU A 12 -0.81 -4.30 -8.39
N ILE A 13 0.47 -4.55 -8.15
CA ILE A 13 1.25 -5.51 -8.94
C ILE A 13 1.09 -6.90 -8.33
N LYS A 14 1.36 -7.04 -7.02
CA LYS A 14 1.22 -8.30 -6.30
C LYS A 14 1.15 -8.06 -4.80
N ARG A 15 0.41 -8.92 -4.09
CA ARG A 15 0.44 -9.03 -2.63
C ARG A 15 1.13 -10.33 -2.22
N TYR A 16 2.02 -10.28 -1.25
CA TYR A 16 2.80 -11.43 -0.79
C TYR A 16 3.14 -11.31 0.69
N LYS A 17 3.52 -12.44 1.29
CA LYS A 17 3.80 -12.55 2.74
C LYS A 17 2.67 -12.01 3.63
N ARG A 18 1.44 -11.86 3.11
CA ARG A 18 0.23 -11.28 3.73
C ARG A 18 0.31 -9.78 4.04
N PHE A 19 1.48 -9.27 4.43
CA PHE A 19 1.67 -7.88 4.86
C PHE A 19 2.42 -7.00 3.85
N LEU A 20 2.84 -7.52 2.69
CA LEU A 20 3.51 -6.72 1.65
C LEU A 20 2.69 -6.69 0.37
N ALA A 21 2.70 -5.54 -0.30
CA ALA A 21 2.13 -5.37 -1.62
C ALA A 21 3.02 -4.46 -2.45
N ASP A 22 3.43 -4.90 -3.64
CA ASP A 22 4.12 -4.03 -4.59
C ASP A 22 3.06 -3.34 -5.45
N VAL A 23 3.24 -2.05 -5.69
CA VAL A 23 2.32 -1.21 -6.46
C VAL A 23 3.07 -0.31 -7.43
N VAL A 24 2.34 0.23 -8.41
CA VAL A 24 2.84 1.23 -9.37
C VAL A 24 1.94 2.47 -9.36
N THR A 25 2.53 3.66 -9.29
CA THR A 25 1.80 4.93 -9.41
C THR A 25 1.41 5.20 -10.87
N SER A 26 0.52 6.17 -11.10
CA SER A 26 0.22 6.66 -12.46
C SER A 26 1.43 7.24 -13.19
N SER A 27 2.45 7.69 -12.45
CA SER A 27 3.72 8.18 -12.99
C SER A 27 4.70 7.06 -13.37
N GLY A 28 4.41 5.81 -12.99
CA GLY A 28 5.27 4.65 -13.25
C GLY A 28 6.22 4.28 -12.11
N ASP A 29 6.17 4.97 -10.97
CA ASP A 29 7.02 4.66 -9.80
C ASP A 29 6.55 3.39 -9.11
N ILE A 30 7.48 2.47 -8.85
CA ILE A 30 7.20 1.19 -8.20
C ILE A 30 7.74 1.21 -6.78
N PHE A 31 6.90 0.82 -5.82
CA PHE A 31 7.29 0.71 -4.42
C PHE A 31 6.44 -0.30 -3.66
N THR A 32 6.89 -0.66 -2.46
CA THR A 32 6.23 -1.64 -1.60
C THR A 32 5.44 -0.96 -0.48
N LEU A 33 4.17 -1.37 -0.34
CA LEU A 33 3.25 -0.96 0.70
C LEU A 33 3.14 -2.02 1.79
N HIS A 34 2.92 -1.59 3.03
CA HIS A 34 2.50 -2.47 4.10
C HIS A 34 0.98 -2.67 4.06
N CYS A 35 0.54 -3.92 3.96
CA CYS A 35 -0.85 -4.33 4.04
C CYS A 35 -1.18 -4.77 5.48
N PRO A 36 -1.85 -3.92 6.30
CA PRO A 36 -2.18 -4.26 7.68
C PRO A 36 -3.32 -5.28 7.81
N ASN A 37 -3.86 -5.80 6.70
CA ASN A 37 -4.93 -6.77 6.70
C ASN A 37 -4.35 -8.19 6.82
N THR A 38 -4.69 -8.91 7.90
CA THR A 38 -4.25 -10.29 8.16
C THR A 38 -5.17 -11.34 7.54
N GLY A 39 -6.34 -10.94 7.04
CA GLY A 39 -7.32 -11.82 6.40
C GLY A 39 -6.88 -12.32 5.01
N ALA A 40 -7.60 -13.32 4.50
CA ALA A 40 -7.32 -13.94 3.21
C ALA A 40 -7.39 -12.96 2.03
N MET A 41 -8.28 -11.96 2.10
CA MET A 41 -8.54 -10.96 1.05
C MET A 41 -8.85 -11.56 -0.33
N THR A 42 -9.52 -12.71 -0.34
CA THR A 42 -9.99 -13.36 -1.56
C THR A 42 -10.79 -12.37 -2.42
N GLY A 43 -10.35 -12.14 -3.66
CA GLY A 43 -10.99 -11.22 -4.61
C GLY A 43 -10.75 -9.72 -4.37
N CYS A 44 -9.86 -9.33 -3.44
CA CYS A 44 -9.62 -7.91 -3.11
C CYS A 44 -8.14 -7.50 -3.19
N ALA A 45 -7.30 -8.37 -3.72
CA ALA A 45 -5.87 -8.13 -3.92
C ALA A 45 -5.43 -8.73 -5.27
N THR A 46 -6.23 -8.54 -6.31
CA THR A 46 -5.94 -9.05 -7.65
C THR A 46 -4.92 -8.12 -8.30
N PRO A 47 -3.85 -8.63 -8.93
CA PRO A 47 -2.99 -7.82 -9.78
C PRO A 47 -3.82 -7.00 -10.78
N GLY A 48 -3.51 -5.71 -10.89
CA GLY A 48 -4.27 -4.74 -11.69
C GLY A 48 -5.34 -3.96 -10.92
N ASP A 49 -5.70 -4.37 -9.70
CA ASP A 49 -6.67 -3.64 -8.90
C ASP A 49 -6.15 -2.25 -8.53
N THR A 50 -7.03 -1.24 -8.58
CA THR A 50 -6.76 0.06 -7.98
C THR A 50 -6.74 -0.08 -6.46
N VAL A 51 -5.68 0.44 -5.86
CA VAL A 51 -5.51 0.47 -4.42
C VAL A 51 -5.29 1.89 -3.96
N TRP A 52 -5.66 2.14 -2.70
CA TRP A 52 -5.50 3.44 -2.09
C TRP A 52 -4.49 3.34 -0.95
N TYR A 53 -3.71 4.37 -0.74
CA TYR A 53 -2.72 4.38 0.33
C TYR A 53 -2.58 5.77 0.94
N SER A 54 -2.17 5.82 2.20
CA SER A 54 -1.81 7.06 2.88
C SER A 54 -0.36 7.03 3.34
N THR A 55 0.29 8.19 3.38
CA THR A 55 1.57 8.43 4.06
C THR A 55 1.35 8.65 5.56
N SER A 56 2.36 8.34 6.37
CA SER A 56 2.47 8.94 7.71
C SER A 56 3.89 9.43 7.96
N ASP A 57 4.05 10.66 8.43
CA ASP A 57 5.35 11.36 8.50
C ASP A 57 6.24 10.96 9.70
N ASN A 58 6.03 9.79 10.29
CA ASN A 58 6.73 9.44 11.51
C ASN A 58 8.12 8.85 11.15
N THR A 59 9.24 9.29 11.71
CA THR A 59 10.60 8.90 11.27
C THR A 59 11.27 7.80 12.10
N LYS A 60 10.59 7.21 13.09
CA LYS A 60 11.22 6.28 14.05
C LYS A 60 10.79 4.82 13.82
N ARG A 61 11.63 3.92 13.24
CA ARG A 61 11.54 2.44 13.44
C ARG A 61 12.69 1.57 12.88
N LYS A 62 12.64 0.27 13.25
CA LYS A 62 13.73 -0.69 13.58
C LYS A 62 14.16 -1.67 12.46
N TYR A 63 13.64 -1.59 11.24
CA TYR A 63 13.98 -2.56 10.17
C TYR A 63 14.52 -1.87 8.91
N PRO A 64 15.64 -2.36 8.34
CA PRO A 64 16.24 -1.76 7.16
C PRO A 64 15.45 -2.12 5.88
N PRO A 65 15.37 -1.22 4.89
CA PRO A 65 14.74 -1.48 3.59
C PRO A 65 15.61 -2.39 2.71
N TYR A 66 14.91 -3.13 1.85
CA TYR A 66 15.49 -3.73 0.65
C TYR A 66 15.58 -2.69 -0.47
N LEU A 67 16.67 -2.73 -1.24
CA LEU A 67 17.05 -1.84 -2.34
C LEU A 67 15.84 -1.42 -3.21
N GLY A 68 15.55 -0.11 -3.23
CA GLY A 68 14.55 0.52 -4.08
C GLY A 68 13.25 0.96 -3.37
N ALA A 69 12.95 0.40 -2.21
CA ALA A 69 11.90 0.92 -1.34
C ALA A 69 12.51 1.97 -0.39
N ASP A 70 11.90 3.15 -0.30
CA ASP A 70 12.29 4.13 0.71
C ASP A 70 12.27 3.44 2.11
N PRO A 71 13.38 3.45 2.88
CA PRO A 71 13.41 3.02 4.29
C PRO A 71 12.26 3.56 5.13
N ASN A 72 11.76 4.72 4.75
CA ASN A 72 10.78 5.52 5.44
C ASN A 72 9.38 5.38 4.84
N ALA A 73 9.17 4.45 3.90
CA ALA A 73 7.93 4.16 3.21
C ALA A 73 6.79 3.76 4.17
N LYS A 74 6.18 4.75 4.81
CA LYS A 74 5.11 4.62 5.82
C LYS A 74 3.73 4.54 5.19
N TRP A 75 3.61 3.71 4.17
CA TRP A 75 2.42 3.64 3.39
C TRP A 75 1.48 2.57 3.93
N ARG A 76 0.24 2.96 4.21
CA ARG A 76 -0.80 2.04 4.65
C ARG A 76 -1.71 1.72 3.47
N LEU A 77 -1.72 0.46 3.04
CA LEU A 77 -2.56 0.00 1.94
C LEU A 77 -4.02 -0.17 2.41
N TYR A 78 -4.92 0.50 1.71
CA TYR A 78 -6.36 0.33 1.74
C TYR A 78 -6.80 -0.33 0.44
N LEU A 79 -7.14 -1.61 0.51
CA LEU A 79 -7.68 -2.35 -0.63
C LEU A 79 -9.17 -2.00 -0.82
N ARG A 80 -9.66 -2.26 -2.03
CA ARG A 80 -10.97 -1.85 -2.58
C ARG A 80 -12.17 -2.04 -1.64
N GLN A 81 -12.09 -2.96 -0.67
CA GLN A 81 -13.12 -3.17 0.37
C GLN A 81 -13.47 -1.92 1.20
N HIS A 82 -12.60 -0.91 1.26
CA HIS A 82 -12.85 0.31 2.03
C HIS A 82 -13.07 1.57 1.18
N ALA A 83 -12.99 1.48 -0.15
CA ALA A 83 -13.06 2.64 -1.05
C ALA A 83 -14.45 2.90 -1.64
N THR A 84 -15.38 1.97 -1.52
CA THR A 84 -16.80 2.19 -1.82
C THR A 84 -17.52 2.62 -0.55
N GLY A 85 -17.67 3.94 -0.39
CA GLY A 85 -18.85 4.48 0.28
C GLY A 85 -20.04 4.40 -0.67
#